data_AF-A0A6V7UR10-F1
#
_entry.id   AF-A0A6V7UR10-F1
#
_cell.length_a   1.000
_cell.length_b   1.000
_cell.length_c   1.000
_cell.angle_alpha   90.00
_cell.angle_beta   90.00
_cell.angle_gamma   90.00
#
_symmetry.space_group_name_H-M   'P 1'
#
loop_
_entity.id
_entity.type
_entity.pdbx_description
1 polymer ?
#
loop_
_entity_poly.entity_id
_entity_poly.type
_entity_poly.pdbx_seq_one_letter_code
_entity_poly.pdbx_strand_id
1 'polypeptide(L)' 'MAGIPVLLMPFFFDQFRNARVAERNGWGLYFDKKLLLKCNDEFKLALQTILENER' A
#
# COMPACT_ATOMS: atom_id res chain seq x y z
N MET A 1 6.01 18.19 4.85
CA MET A 1 5.72 16.80 4.41
C MET A 1 4.39 16.84 3.67
N ALA A 2 4.25 16.15 2.54
CA ALA A 2 3.11 16.33 1.62
C ALA A 2 1.81 15.62 2.06
N GLY A 3 1.78 14.86 3.15
CA GLY A 3 0.56 14.23 3.68
C GLY A 3 -0.07 13.16 2.77
N ILE A 4 0.61 12.77 1.69
CA ILE A 4 0.06 11.87 0.67
C ILE A 4 0.09 10.42 1.18
N PRO A 5 -1.06 9.70 1.19
CA PRO A 5 -1.10 8.30 1.56
C PRO A 5 -0.33 7.42 0.55
N VAL A 6 0.38 6.41 1.03
CA VAL A 6 1.31 5.61 0.21
C VAL A 6 0.85 4.15 0.08
N LEU A 7 0.77 3.63 -1.16
CA LEU A 7 0.64 2.20 -1.43
C LEU A 7 2.02 1.54 -1.45
N LEU A 8 2.32 0.67 -0.49
CA LEU A 8 3.62 0.00 -0.41
C LEU A 8 3.53 -1.44 -0.91
N MET A 9 4.31 -1.73 -1.95
CA MET A 9 4.44 -3.06 -2.54
C MET A 9 5.90 -3.54 -2.40
N PRO A 10 6.26 -4.19 -1.29
CA PRO A 10 7.64 -4.61 -1.05
C PRO A 10 8.05 -5.78 -1.94
N PHE A 11 9.20 -5.64 -2.58
CA PHE A 11 9.82 -6.70 -3.38
C PHE A 11 10.89 -7.43 -2.59
N PHE A 12 11.79 -6.68 -1.95
CA PHE A 12 12.96 -7.25 -1.26
C PHE A 12 13.32 -6.48 0.02
N PHE A 13 13.99 -7.19 0.93
CA PHE A 13 14.70 -6.65 2.11
C PHE A 13 13.86 -5.78 3.06
N ASP A 14 14.31 -4.56 3.31
CA ASP A 14 13.82 -3.64 4.34
C ASP A 14 12.46 -3.03 4.00
N GLN A 15 12.05 -3.08 2.73
CA GLN A 15 10.75 -2.59 2.28
C GLN A 15 9.59 -3.25 3.04
N PHE A 16 9.73 -4.51 3.46
CA PHE A 16 8.71 -5.18 4.29
C PHE A 16 8.56 -4.52 5.66
N ARG A 17 9.67 -4.12 6.28
CA ARG A 17 9.65 -3.42 7.58
C ARG A 17 9.11 -2.01 7.42
N ASN A 18 9.53 -1.30 6.38
CA ASN A 18 9.09 0.06 6.09
C ASN A 18 7.58 0.12 5.78
N ALA A 19 7.07 -0.83 5.00
CA ALA A 19 5.63 -0.95 4.72
C ALA A 19 4.81 -1.21 5.98
N ARG A 20 5.30 -2.08 6.88
CA ARG A 20 4.61 -2.34 8.15
C ARG A 20 4.63 -1.16 9.10
N VAL A 21 5.69 -0.35 9.09
CA VAL A 21 5.76 0.90 9.86
C VAL A 21 4.77 1.93 9.30
N ALA A 22 4.68 2.06 7.98
CA ALA A 22 3.73 2.96 7.32
C ALA A 22 2.27 2.60 7.63
N GLU A 23 1.94 1.32 7.54
CA GLU A 23 0.62 0.77 7.89
C GLU A 23 0.30 1.00 9.37
N ARG A 24 1.23 0.67 10.27
CA ARG A 24 1.05 0.88 11.72
C ARG A 24 0.82 2.34 12.09
N ASN A 25 1.49 3.26 11.40
CA ASN A 25 1.37 4.68 11.64
C ASN A 25 0.17 5.32 10.91
N GLY A 26 -0.59 4.54 10.14
CA GLY A 26 -1.84 4.97 9.52
C GLY A 26 -1.67 5.89 8.30
N TRP A 27 -0.49 5.97 7.70
CA TRP A 27 -0.22 6.80 6.51
C TRP A 27 0.15 5.98 5.26
N GLY A 28 0.09 4.65 5.34
CA GLY A 28 0.31 3.79 4.19
C GLY A 28 -0.52 2.51 4.25
N LEU A 29 -0.70 1.89 3.08
CA LEU A 29 -1.37 0.60 2.91
C LEU A 29 -0.37 -0.43 2.40
N TYR A 30 -0.33 -1.60 3.03
CA TYR A 30 0.48 -2.72 2.55
C TYR A 30 -0.25 -3.45 1.40
N PHE A 31 0.47 -3.74 0.31
CA PHE A 31 -0.06 -4.50 -0.82
C PHE A 31 0.86 -5.66 -1.20
N ASP A 32 0.32 -6.88 -1.20
CA ASP A 32 1.07 -8.05 -1.64
C ASP A 32 1.15 -8.09 -3.17
N LYS A 33 2.37 -7.95 -3.71
CA LYS A 33 2.65 -8.06 -5.15
C LYS A 33 2.13 -9.34 -5.80
N LYS A 34 1.97 -10.44 -5.04
CA LYS A 34 1.41 -11.70 -5.56
C LYS A 34 -0.03 -11.54 -6.05
N LEU A 35 -0.76 -10.55 -5.55
CA LEU A 35 -2.13 -10.26 -5.98
C LEU A 35 -2.17 -9.76 -7.43
N LEU A 36 -1.10 -9.09 -7.91
CA LEU A 36 -0.98 -8.67 -9.30
C LEU A 36 -0.99 -9.85 -10.29
N LEU A 37 -0.55 -11.03 -9.85
CA LEU A 37 -0.49 -12.22 -10.70
C LEU A 37 -1.85 -12.93 -10.79
N LYS A 38 -2.79 -12.64 -9.89
CA LYS A 38 -4.09 -13.32 -9.81
C LYS A 38 -5.18 -12.55 -10.55
N CYS A 39 -5.38 -11.27 -10.22
CA CYS A 39 -6.35 -10.42 -10.91
C CYS A 39 -6.03 -8.93 -10.63
N ASN A 40 -6.37 -8.04 -11.57
CA ASN A 40 -6.15 -6.60 -11.42
C ASN A 40 -7.16 -5.90 -10.48
N ASP A 41 -8.22 -6.61 -10.07
CA ASP A 41 -9.29 -6.04 -9.24
C ASP A 41 -8.78 -5.66 -7.84
N GLU A 42 -7.93 -6.48 -7.24
CA GLU A 42 -7.32 -6.22 -5.93
C GLU A 42 -6.46 -4.96 -5.94
N PHE A 43 -5.74 -4.72 -7.04
CA PHE A 43 -4.91 -3.53 -7.19
C PHE A 43 -5.77 -2.27 -7.38
N LYS A 44 -6.83 -2.35 -8.18
CA LYS A 44 -7.79 -1.25 -8.32
C LYS A 44 -8.47 -0.91 -7.00
N LEU A 45 -8.89 -1.92 -6.24
CA LEU A 45 -9.51 -1.73 -4.93
C LEU A 45 -8.54 -1.06 -3.95
N ALA A 46 -7.26 -1.48 -3.94
CA ALA A 46 -6.24 -0.88 -3.09
C ALA A 46 -5.97 0.59 -3.46
N LEU A 47 -5.96 0.92 -4.76
CA LEU A 47 -5.85 2.31 -5.23
C LEU A 47 -7.08 3.15 -4.85
N GLN A 48 -8.29 2.63 -5.06
CA GLN A 48 -9.53 3.29 -4.63
C GLN A 48 -9.52 3.55 -3.12
N THR A 49 -9.12 2.56 -2.33
CA THR A 49 -9.02 2.69 -0.87
C THR A 49 -8.10 3.83 -0.43
N ILE A 50 -7.00 4.07 -1.16
CA ILE A 50 -6.05 5.15 -0.88
C ILE A 50 -6.54 6.51 -1.35
N LEU A 51 -7.21 6.55 -2.51
CA LEU A 51 -7.74 7.79 -3.07
C LEU A 51 -9.00 8.27 -2.33
N GLU A 52 -9.82 7.35 -1.82
CA GLU A 52 -11.03 7.66 -1.06
C GLU A 52 -10.76 7.88 0.44
N ASN A 53 -9.64 7.39 0.97
CA ASN A 53 -9.12 7.80 2.30
C ASN A 53 -8.45 9.18 2.21
N GLU A 54 -9.20 10.19 1.78
CA GLU A 54 -8.86 11.59 2.03
C GLU A 54 -9.22 11.91 3.49
N ARG A 55 -8.22 11.84 4.38
CA ARG A 55 -8.26 12.53 5.67
C ARG A 55 -7.45 13.82 5.59
#